data_AF-A0A9Q8L9U6-F1
#
_entry.id   AF-A0A9Q8L9U6-F1
#
_cell.length_a   1.000
_cell.length_b   1.000
_cell.length_c   1.000
_cell.angle_alpha   90.00
_cell.angle_beta   90.00
_cell.angle_gamma   90.00
#
_symmetry.space_group_name_H-M   'P 1'
#
loop_
_entity.id
_entity.type
_entity.pdbx_description
1 polymer ?
#
loop_
_entity_poly.entity_id
_entity_poly.type
_entity_poly.pdbx_seq_one_letter_code
_entity_poly.pdbx_strand_id
1 'polypeptide(L)'
;MWPLVKQTRSVNATNDYLRECQSLWIVSPISRIASDTTVDRLVARYGERFEGRLAIIATNSDHNVAPALAKDYKDKERPIKTYERLTPRSVQLQNQISLLKTKITSRKQAQDTPKRAAKLSKLNSDLQEAIDEKSDIDNARWYAVVKTRNDDVTVKLQDALKGHLPEGQQLPMFFVSNQHYSTLKGVEEAGKFQLDAEATGIPSLRRYALGLAAPGLLRSLEDYTHHQFTVFFEGVYLWVIREYVQGAKALKAIVGQPKHGLDSKLALYLDELSQAVHEHLTEPLQQRSPKFSKAAIALFEQKQQQKHWATIRAFLRKDGKHESKLCSKEVWTEQFYEPAIKQIGMHWPKVKKAQDALLEYQSLRICRDVDVIKETLDQEPACTALEMSGFHAVFRGATVGVKAAVAKHQEVFQQELQNLKLDATQARQDRHTGFFSMALQSTYDRCKDEEGEGCVKRSVGYMTGRLTGEDEDSPFDEAAKTLAMTLNHTAEKKAGSLLQQFMEIHEDVYNYFDGMITEGALNPDERMARDQLRPFLDKANTEFEQLKKDLNKIKAKYVAMEQAKEFDKLEAARKKAEEEEEKKNAGKKGKKKIKVEDEQPKAKKVKTEASKPKKSSGSLAKGKK
;
A
#
# COMPACT_ATOMS: atom_id res chain seq x y z
N MET A 1 -3.24 -8.83 28.75
CA MET A 1 -2.72 -10.22 28.87
C MET A 1 -3.94 -11.12 29.04
N TRP A 2 -4.29 -11.93 28.04
CA TRP A 2 -5.44 -12.86 28.12
C TRP A 2 -5.09 -14.18 27.42
N PRO A 3 -5.48 -15.35 27.99
CA PRO A 3 -4.86 -16.62 27.66
C PRO A 3 -5.56 -17.34 26.48
N LEU A 4 -4.77 -18.24 25.90
CA LEU A 4 -5.03 -19.10 24.75
C LEU A 4 -6.27 -20.01 24.89
N VAL A 5 -7.36 -19.70 24.18
CA VAL A 5 -8.40 -20.67 23.69
C VAL A 5 -8.90 -20.26 22.29
N LYS A 6 -8.02 -19.75 21.42
CA LYS A 6 -8.43 -18.86 20.31
C LYS A 6 -7.96 -19.25 18.90
N GLN A 7 -7.72 -20.51 18.56
CA GLN A 7 -7.03 -20.78 17.28
C GLN A 7 -7.92 -20.81 16.03
N THR A 8 -9.23 -21.07 16.10
CA THR A 8 -10.14 -21.02 14.93
C THR A 8 -11.06 -19.79 14.94
N ARG A 9 -11.69 -19.45 16.07
CA ARG A 9 -12.51 -18.21 16.18
C ARG A 9 -11.69 -16.92 15.98
N SER A 10 -10.40 -16.93 16.32
CA SER A 10 -9.54 -15.75 16.11
C SER A 10 -9.15 -15.55 14.66
N VAL A 11 -9.09 -16.60 13.83
CA VAL A 11 -8.63 -16.47 12.44
C VAL A 11 -9.69 -15.82 11.56
N ASN A 12 -10.96 -16.18 11.74
CA ASN A 12 -12.06 -15.56 10.99
C ASN A 12 -12.27 -14.10 11.41
N ALA A 13 -12.31 -13.84 12.72
CA ALA A 13 -12.35 -12.47 13.22
C ALA A 13 -11.15 -11.62 12.74
N THR A 14 -9.95 -12.22 12.63
CA THR A 14 -8.78 -11.53 12.06
C THR A 14 -8.94 -11.31 10.56
N ASN A 15 -9.45 -12.29 9.82
CA ASN A 15 -9.68 -12.16 8.38
C ASN A 15 -10.76 -11.12 8.04
N ASP A 16 -11.78 -10.99 8.89
CA ASP A 16 -12.84 -9.98 8.73
C ASP A 16 -12.31 -8.60 9.11
N TYR A 17 -11.60 -8.50 10.24
CA TYR A 17 -10.93 -7.25 10.63
C TYR A 17 -9.92 -6.78 9.55
N LEU A 18 -9.22 -7.72 8.93
CA LEU A 18 -8.31 -7.40 7.83
C LEU A 18 -9.05 -6.77 6.65
N ARG A 19 -10.33 -7.08 6.38
CA ARG A 19 -11.12 -6.51 5.26
C ARG A 19 -11.32 -5.00 5.39
N GLU A 20 -11.41 -4.53 6.63
CA GLU A 20 -11.62 -3.13 6.98
C GLU A 20 -10.30 -2.35 7.10
N CYS A 21 -9.18 -3.06 7.31
CA CYS A 21 -7.86 -2.45 7.41
C CYS A 21 -7.40 -1.83 6.09
N GLN A 22 -6.72 -0.67 6.19
CA GLN A 22 -6.11 0.06 5.08
C GLN A 22 -4.61 -0.21 4.95
N SER A 23 -3.97 -0.78 5.96
CA SER A 23 -2.53 -1.05 6.00
C SER A 23 -2.28 -2.33 6.78
N LEU A 24 -1.19 -3.03 6.45
CA LEU A 24 -0.82 -4.28 7.11
C LEU A 24 0.65 -4.23 7.55
N TRP A 25 0.90 -4.39 8.85
CA TRP A 25 2.25 -4.48 9.39
C TRP A 25 2.51 -5.91 9.87
N ILE A 26 3.54 -6.54 9.31
CA ILE A 26 4.00 -7.86 9.70
C ILE A 26 5.12 -7.67 10.72
N VAL A 27 4.85 -8.03 11.98
CA VAL A 27 5.79 -7.84 13.09
C VAL A 27 6.40 -9.19 13.46
N SER A 28 7.73 -9.29 13.45
CA SER A 28 8.44 -10.51 13.86
C SER A 28 9.82 -10.19 14.43
N PRO A 29 10.34 -10.96 15.40
CA PRO A 29 11.70 -10.76 15.91
C PRO A 29 12.76 -10.99 14.82
N ILE A 30 13.78 -10.13 14.79
CA ILE A 30 14.87 -10.20 13.80
C ILE A 30 15.56 -11.57 13.74
N SER A 31 15.59 -12.31 14.86
CA SER A 31 16.23 -13.63 14.95
C SER A 31 15.53 -14.72 14.14
N ARG A 32 14.25 -14.53 13.79
CA ARG A 32 13.45 -15.54 13.07
C ARG A 32 12.94 -15.05 11.72
N ILE A 33 12.90 -13.74 11.52
CA ILE A 33 12.18 -13.12 10.41
C ILE A 33 12.63 -13.60 9.02
N ALA A 34 13.93 -13.84 8.82
CA ALA A 34 14.46 -14.34 7.54
C ALA A 34 14.19 -15.83 7.28
N SER A 35 13.89 -16.60 8.33
CA SER A 35 13.62 -18.05 8.25
C SER A 35 12.15 -18.41 8.43
N ASP A 36 11.30 -17.42 8.74
CA ASP A 36 9.90 -17.63 9.05
C ASP A 36 9.06 -17.66 7.77
N THR A 37 8.56 -18.85 7.42
CA THR A 37 7.66 -19.06 6.28
C THR A 37 6.32 -18.34 6.44
N THR A 38 6.00 -17.87 7.65
CA THR A 38 4.80 -17.06 7.91
C THR A 38 4.88 -15.70 7.24
N VAL A 39 6.06 -15.06 7.25
CA VAL A 39 6.26 -13.74 6.61
C VAL A 39 6.05 -13.87 5.11
N ASP A 40 6.74 -14.83 4.50
CA ASP A 40 6.60 -15.18 3.09
C ASP A 40 5.14 -15.44 2.71
N ARG A 41 4.46 -16.30 3.46
CA ARG A 41 3.05 -16.62 3.24
C ARG A 41 2.13 -15.41 3.36
N LEU A 42 2.35 -14.53 4.34
CA LEU A 42 1.53 -13.33 4.54
C LEU A 42 1.74 -12.32 3.41
N VAL A 43 2.98 -12.13 2.96
CA VAL A 43 3.28 -11.24 1.82
C VAL A 43 2.74 -11.82 0.52
N ALA A 44 2.90 -13.12 0.27
CA ALA A 44 2.29 -13.80 -0.88
C ALA A 44 0.76 -13.63 -0.90
N ARG A 45 0.13 -13.60 0.29
CA ARG A 45 -1.32 -13.54 0.44
C ARG A 45 -1.89 -12.12 0.36
N TYR A 46 -1.19 -11.15 0.94
CA TYR A 46 -1.73 -9.80 1.18
C TYR A 46 -0.88 -8.69 0.56
N GLY A 47 0.27 -9.01 -0.04
CA GLY A 47 1.20 -8.07 -0.66
C GLY A 47 0.51 -7.18 -1.70
N GLU A 48 -0.23 -7.80 -2.61
CA GLU A 48 -0.97 -7.05 -3.62
C GLU A 48 -2.13 -6.23 -3.02
N ARG A 49 -2.86 -6.79 -2.05
CA ARG A 49 -4.01 -6.10 -1.43
C ARG A 49 -3.60 -4.82 -0.70
N PHE A 50 -2.45 -4.85 -0.02
CA PHE A 50 -1.90 -3.71 0.72
C PHE A 50 -0.71 -3.10 -0.03
N GLU A 51 -0.74 -3.08 -1.36
CA GLU A 51 0.31 -2.48 -2.17
C GLU A 51 0.63 -1.05 -1.70
N GLY A 52 1.90 -0.77 -1.45
CA GLY A 52 2.37 0.52 -0.90
C GLY A 52 2.04 0.78 0.58
N ARG A 53 1.20 -0.05 1.20
CA ARG A 53 0.72 0.07 2.60
C ARG A 53 1.02 -1.17 3.46
N LEU A 54 1.88 -2.07 2.96
CA LEU A 54 2.42 -3.21 3.70
C LEU A 54 3.84 -2.89 4.17
N ALA A 55 4.16 -3.22 5.42
CA ALA A 55 5.50 -3.06 5.97
C ALA A 55 5.90 -4.24 6.85
N ILE A 56 7.19 -4.53 6.91
CA ILE A 56 7.77 -5.51 7.83
C ILE A 56 8.46 -4.77 8.97
N ILE A 57 8.15 -5.16 10.20
CA ILE A 57 8.75 -4.62 11.41
C ILE A 57 9.54 -5.75 12.09
N ALA A 58 10.86 -5.67 11.97
CA ALA A 58 11.79 -6.56 12.65
C ALA A 58 12.08 -6.03 14.06
N THR A 59 11.47 -6.63 15.07
CA THR A 59 11.69 -6.23 16.46
C THR A 59 12.95 -6.84 17.04
N ASN A 60 13.39 -6.30 18.18
CA ASN A 60 14.57 -6.77 18.92
C ASN A 60 15.84 -6.70 18.05
N SER A 61 15.98 -5.60 17.27
CA SER A 61 17.12 -5.37 16.38
C SER A 61 18.46 -5.24 17.10
N ASP A 62 18.47 -5.20 18.43
CA ASP A 62 19.61 -5.18 19.35
C ASP A 62 19.89 -6.55 20.01
N HIS A 63 18.98 -7.51 19.90
CA HIS A 63 19.10 -8.78 20.61
C HIS A 63 20.29 -9.62 20.12
N ASN A 64 21.02 -10.25 21.04
CA ASN A 64 22.22 -11.06 20.76
C ASN A 64 23.31 -10.35 19.94
N VAL A 65 23.41 -9.02 20.04
CA VAL A 65 24.54 -8.27 19.50
C VAL A 65 25.75 -8.49 20.41
N ALA A 66 26.65 -9.36 19.95
CA ALA A 66 27.79 -9.83 20.71
C ALA A 66 29.01 -10.05 19.80
N PRO A 67 30.24 -10.20 20.34
CA PRO A 67 31.44 -10.42 19.53
C PRO A 67 31.34 -11.64 18.61
N ALA A 68 30.59 -12.67 19.04
CA ALA A 68 30.35 -13.87 18.24
C ALA A 68 29.63 -13.56 16.90
N LEU A 69 28.72 -12.58 16.88
CA LEU A 69 28.03 -12.18 15.66
C LEU A 69 28.99 -11.47 14.68
N ALA A 70 29.85 -10.58 15.19
CA ALA A 70 30.87 -9.93 14.36
C ALA A 70 31.88 -10.95 13.80
N LYS A 71 32.23 -11.97 14.60
CA LYS A 71 33.07 -13.09 14.16
C LYS A 71 32.39 -13.92 13.06
N ASP A 72 31.12 -14.26 13.20
CA ASP A 72 30.36 -14.98 12.18
C ASP A 72 30.35 -14.24 10.83
N TYR A 73 30.20 -12.91 10.83
CA TYR A 73 30.32 -12.11 9.61
C TYR A 73 31.74 -12.12 9.01
N LYS A 74 32.78 -12.10 9.85
CA LYS A 74 34.17 -12.23 9.40
C LYS A 74 34.44 -13.60 8.79
N ASP A 75 33.97 -14.67 9.43
CA ASP A 75 34.12 -16.06 8.97
C ASP A 75 33.38 -16.30 7.64
N LYS A 76 32.32 -15.52 7.37
CA LYS A 76 31.61 -15.45 6.08
C LYS A 76 32.23 -14.51 5.04
N GLU A 77 33.49 -14.11 5.24
CA GLU A 77 34.24 -13.19 4.37
C GLU A 77 33.60 -11.80 4.21
N ARG A 78 32.83 -11.35 5.20
CA ARG A 78 32.19 -10.01 5.24
C ARG A 78 32.56 -9.26 6.51
N PRO A 79 33.85 -8.93 6.72
CA PRO A 79 34.29 -8.28 7.95
C PRO A 79 33.65 -6.90 8.11
N ILE A 80 33.18 -6.62 9.33
CA ILE A 80 32.60 -5.33 9.70
C ILE A 80 33.76 -4.36 9.99
N LYS A 81 34.24 -3.66 8.96
CA LYS A 81 35.45 -2.81 9.02
C LYS A 81 35.44 -1.84 10.20
N THR A 82 34.32 -1.18 10.48
CA THR A 82 34.18 -0.25 11.61
C THR A 82 34.36 -0.97 12.95
N TYR A 83 33.82 -2.17 13.10
CA TYR A 83 33.97 -2.99 14.30
C TYR A 83 35.44 -3.36 14.54
N GLU A 84 36.12 -3.86 13.49
CA GLU A 84 37.53 -4.24 13.58
C GLU A 84 38.43 -3.04 13.88
N ARG A 85 38.18 -1.89 13.23
CA ARG A 85 38.94 -0.65 13.45
C ARG A 85 38.81 -0.10 14.87
N LEU A 86 37.61 -0.15 15.45
CA LEU A 86 37.33 0.44 16.77
C LEU A 86 37.66 -0.50 17.94
N THR A 87 37.80 -1.81 17.68
CA THR A 87 38.08 -2.81 18.73
C THR A 87 39.39 -2.55 19.49
N PRO A 88 40.54 -2.30 18.83
CA PRO A 88 41.81 -2.02 19.52
C PRO A 88 41.72 -0.80 20.45
N ARG A 89 41.08 0.28 20.00
CA ARG A 89 40.92 1.50 20.80
C ARG A 89 40.03 1.28 22.02
N SER A 90 38.93 0.55 21.86
CA SER A 90 38.04 0.16 22.98
C SER A 90 38.79 -0.66 24.04
N VAL A 91 39.63 -1.62 23.61
CA VAL A 91 40.48 -2.40 24.52
C VAL A 91 41.52 -1.52 25.22
N GLN A 92 42.17 -0.61 24.50
CA GLN A 92 43.12 0.33 25.06
C GLN A 92 42.48 1.22 26.15
N LEU A 93 41.30 1.77 25.87
CA LEU A 93 40.56 2.59 26.83
C LEU A 93 40.10 1.79 28.04
N GLN A 94 39.66 0.54 27.87
CA GLN A 94 39.32 -0.36 28.98
C GLN A 94 40.52 -0.58 29.92
N ASN A 95 41.72 -0.77 29.35
CA ASN A 95 42.95 -0.89 30.13
C ASN A 95 43.30 0.42 30.85
N GLN A 96 43.16 1.56 30.17
CA GLN A 96 43.37 2.89 30.76
C GLN A 96 42.42 3.17 31.92
N ILE A 97 41.12 2.89 31.76
CA ILE A 97 40.11 3.00 32.82
C ILE A 97 40.49 2.13 34.02
N SER A 98 40.92 0.89 33.78
CA SER A 98 41.33 -0.03 34.84
C SER A 98 42.53 0.51 35.62
N LEU A 99 43.54 1.04 34.91
CA LEU A 99 44.71 1.66 35.52
C LEU A 99 44.36 2.93 36.31
N LEU A 100 43.47 3.78 35.78
CA LEU A 100 43.00 5.00 36.45
C LEU A 100 42.21 4.67 37.72
N LYS A 101 41.31 3.68 37.67
CA LYS A 101 40.58 3.19 38.85
C LYS A 101 41.54 2.71 39.94
N THR A 102 42.55 1.90 39.60
CA THR A 102 43.57 1.44 40.56
C THR A 102 44.39 2.61 41.15
N LYS A 103 44.76 3.60 40.33
CA LYS A 103 45.47 4.82 40.79
C LYS A 103 44.60 5.69 41.72
N ILE A 104 43.30 5.77 41.48
CA ILE A 104 42.35 6.49 42.33
C ILE A 104 42.22 5.76 43.67
N THR A 105 42.01 4.45 43.67
CA THR A 105 41.85 3.65 44.90
C THR A 105 43.10 3.70 45.78
N SER A 106 44.30 3.49 45.23
CA SER A 106 45.56 3.60 45.99
C SER A 106 45.76 5.00 46.57
N ARG A 107 45.28 6.04 45.88
CA ARG A 107 45.34 7.41 46.37
C ARG A 107 44.25 7.78 47.37
N LYS A 108 43.13 7.07 47.44
CA LYS A 108 42.13 7.26 48.51
C LYS A 108 42.59 6.69 49.86
N GLN A 109 43.51 5.73 49.85
CA GLN A 109 43.96 4.99 51.06
C GLN A 109 45.09 5.64 51.86
N ALA A 110 45.66 6.77 51.43
CA ALA A 110 46.75 7.43 52.17
C ALA A 110 46.40 8.87 52.56
N GLN A 111 47.13 9.43 53.52
CA GLN A 111 46.82 10.70 54.20
C GLN A 111 46.48 11.85 53.23
N ASP A 112 45.47 12.63 53.62
CA ASP A 112 44.85 13.66 52.79
C ASP A 112 45.66 14.96 52.85
N THR A 113 45.92 15.54 51.67
CA THR A 113 46.65 16.82 51.54
C THR A 113 46.03 17.66 50.41
N PRO A 114 46.06 19.00 50.47
CA PRO A 114 45.44 19.85 49.45
C PRO A 114 45.97 19.59 48.02
N LYS A 115 47.28 19.33 47.88
CA LYS A 115 47.90 18.95 46.60
C LYS A 115 47.39 17.60 46.08
N ARG A 116 47.03 16.68 46.97
CA ARG A 116 46.47 15.37 46.62
C ARG A 116 45.01 15.46 46.20
N ALA A 117 44.21 16.29 46.87
CA ALA A 117 42.82 16.57 46.49
C ALA A 117 42.73 17.10 45.05
N ALA A 118 43.57 18.08 44.67
CA ALA A 118 43.65 18.57 43.29
C ALA A 118 44.05 17.48 42.29
N LYS A 119 45.01 16.62 42.65
CA LYS A 119 45.46 15.51 41.79
C LYS A 119 44.42 14.38 41.67
N LEU A 120 43.60 14.18 42.71
CA LEU A 120 42.48 13.23 42.72
C LEU A 120 41.34 13.76 41.84
N SER A 121 41.02 15.05 41.94
CA SER A 121 40.06 15.71 41.05
C SER A 121 40.44 15.56 39.58
N LYS A 122 41.72 15.79 39.24
CA LYS A 122 42.22 15.58 37.88
C LYS A 122 42.08 14.13 37.43
N LEU A 123 42.49 13.15 38.26
CA LEU A 123 42.33 11.73 37.92
C LEU A 123 40.87 11.30 37.75
N ASN A 124 39.95 11.85 38.53
CA ASN A 124 38.51 11.59 38.37
C ASN A 124 37.99 12.19 37.06
N SER A 125 38.46 13.38 36.68
CA SER A 125 38.16 13.98 35.37
C SER A 125 38.70 13.12 34.21
N ASP A 126 39.97 12.72 34.27
CA ASP A 126 40.60 11.85 33.26
C ASP A 126 39.90 10.47 33.18
N LEU A 127 39.41 9.96 34.32
CA LEU A 127 38.62 8.73 34.37
C LEU A 127 37.26 8.91 33.69
N GLN A 128 36.56 10.01 33.97
CA GLN A 128 35.27 10.29 33.36
C GLN A 128 35.40 10.47 31.84
N GLU A 129 36.39 11.26 31.39
CA GLU A 129 36.70 11.43 29.96
C GLU A 129 36.99 10.09 29.27
N ALA A 130 37.80 9.22 29.89
CA ALA A 130 38.08 7.90 29.34
C ALA A 130 36.84 6.98 29.32
N ILE A 131 35.93 7.09 30.30
CA ILE A 131 34.65 6.37 30.33
C ILE A 131 33.74 6.85 29.20
N ASP A 132 33.60 8.16 29.03
CA ASP A 132 32.76 8.77 28.01
C ASP A 132 33.28 8.44 26.60
N GLU A 133 34.59 8.60 26.37
CA GLU A 133 35.22 8.23 25.08
C GLU A 133 35.05 6.74 24.79
N LYS A 134 35.19 5.88 25.80
CA LYS A 134 34.97 4.44 25.64
C LYS A 134 33.50 4.13 25.29
N SER A 135 32.56 4.81 25.96
CA SER A 135 31.13 4.66 25.70
C SER A 135 30.82 5.01 24.24
N ASP A 136 31.29 6.14 23.74
CA ASP A 136 31.09 6.58 22.36
C ASP A 136 31.66 5.58 21.35
N ILE A 137 32.88 5.09 21.60
CA ILE A 137 33.52 4.09 20.75
C ILE A 137 32.77 2.77 20.76
N ASP A 138 32.33 2.30 21.93
CA ASP A 138 31.55 1.08 22.05
C ASP A 138 30.18 1.21 21.37
N ASN A 139 29.51 2.36 21.51
CA ASN A 139 28.25 2.67 20.84
C ASN A 139 28.41 2.62 19.32
N ALA A 140 29.42 3.32 18.77
CA ALA A 140 29.71 3.29 17.34
C ALA A 140 30.10 1.89 16.84
N ARG A 141 30.88 1.15 17.64
CA ARG A 141 31.30 -0.22 17.33
C ARG A 141 30.10 -1.16 17.25
N TRP A 142 29.21 -1.13 18.24
CA TRP A 142 28.05 -2.02 18.30
C TRP A 142 26.94 -1.61 17.33
N TYR A 143 26.75 -0.32 17.11
CA TYR A 143 25.88 0.18 16.04
C TYR A 143 26.29 -0.38 14.67
N ALA A 144 27.59 -0.42 14.36
CA ALA A 144 28.05 -1.01 13.10
C ALA A 144 27.64 -2.48 12.96
N VAL A 145 27.67 -3.26 14.06
CA VAL A 145 27.21 -4.66 14.06
C VAL A 145 25.71 -4.77 13.84
N VAL A 146 24.92 -3.95 14.54
CA VAL A 146 23.46 -3.87 14.37
C VAL A 146 23.11 -3.54 12.93
N LYS A 147 23.72 -2.48 12.39
CA LYS A 147 23.47 -2.01 11.02
C LYS A 147 23.78 -3.09 9.99
N THR A 148 24.97 -3.71 10.05
CA THR A 148 25.33 -4.78 9.10
C THR A 148 24.37 -5.96 9.17
N ARG A 149 23.90 -6.34 10.36
CA ARG A 149 22.88 -7.39 10.49
C ARG A 149 21.56 -6.99 9.84
N ASN A 150 21.07 -5.78 10.12
CA ASN A 150 19.83 -5.29 9.57
C ASN A 150 19.88 -5.25 8.03
N ASP A 151 21.00 -4.79 7.47
CA ASP A 151 21.22 -4.76 6.02
C ASP A 151 21.22 -6.17 5.42
N ASP A 152 21.93 -7.13 6.03
CA ASP A 152 21.97 -8.53 5.57
C ASP A 152 20.60 -9.22 5.65
N VAL A 153 19.83 -8.98 6.72
CA VAL A 153 18.45 -9.48 6.84
C VAL A 153 17.54 -8.83 5.80
N THR A 154 17.71 -7.54 5.52
CA THR A 154 16.97 -6.82 4.47
C THR A 154 17.19 -7.48 3.11
N VAL A 155 18.43 -7.69 2.71
CA VAL A 155 18.76 -8.32 1.42
C VAL A 155 18.12 -9.70 1.32
N LYS A 156 18.30 -10.55 2.33
CA LYS A 156 17.74 -11.90 2.36
C LYS A 156 16.22 -11.92 2.21
N LEU A 157 15.53 -11.03 2.92
CA LEU A 157 14.08 -10.94 2.86
C LEU A 157 13.58 -10.36 1.55
N GLN A 158 14.21 -9.29 1.04
CA GLN A 158 13.83 -8.73 -0.27
C GLN A 158 14.01 -9.77 -1.38
N ASP A 159 15.10 -10.54 -1.35
CA ASP A 159 15.35 -11.60 -2.33
C ASP A 159 14.32 -12.73 -2.23
N ALA A 160 13.99 -13.16 -1.00
CA ALA A 160 12.96 -14.18 -0.77
C ALA A 160 11.57 -13.73 -1.22
N LEU A 161 11.22 -12.46 -0.99
CA LEU A 161 9.90 -11.91 -1.22
C LEU A 161 9.71 -11.32 -2.63
N LYS A 162 10.77 -11.22 -3.44
CA LYS A 162 10.74 -10.58 -4.77
C LYS A 162 9.66 -11.16 -5.69
N GLY A 163 9.34 -12.45 -5.57
CA GLY A 163 8.30 -13.11 -6.37
C GLY A 163 6.86 -12.77 -5.98
N HIS A 164 6.67 -12.12 -4.83
CA HIS A 164 5.36 -11.77 -4.28
C HIS A 164 5.03 -10.27 -4.37
N LEU A 165 5.98 -9.46 -4.83
CA LEU A 165 5.83 -8.03 -4.99
C LEU A 165 5.75 -7.68 -6.49
N PRO A 166 5.00 -6.62 -6.86
CA PRO A 166 5.07 -6.01 -8.18
C PRO A 166 6.52 -5.72 -8.62
N GLU A 167 6.77 -5.81 -9.92
CA GLU A 167 8.11 -5.64 -10.48
C GLU A 167 8.72 -4.28 -10.11
N GLY A 168 9.94 -4.30 -9.58
CA GLY A 168 10.67 -3.09 -9.16
C GLY A 168 10.30 -2.54 -7.77
N GLN A 169 9.28 -3.10 -7.09
CA GLN A 169 8.89 -2.64 -5.77
C GLN A 169 9.74 -3.29 -4.67
N GLN A 170 10.12 -2.49 -3.66
CA GLN A 170 10.74 -2.98 -2.43
C GLN A 170 9.77 -2.80 -1.27
N LEU A 171 9.73 -3.79 -0.40
CA LEU A 171 8.87 -3.71 0.77
C LEU A 171 9.52 -2.84 1.86
N PRO A 172 8.83 -1.86 2.46
CA PRO A 172 9.36 -1.12 3.60
C PRO A 172 9.69 -2.06 4.76
N MET A 173 10.92 -1.98 5.26
CA MET A 173 11.41 -2.78 6.37
C MET A 173 11.97 -1.88 7.46
N PHE A 174 11.47 -2.06 8.69
CA PHE A 174 11.88 -1.27 9.85
C PHE A 174 12.45 -2.20 10.93
N PHE A 175 13.70 -1.94 11.32
CA PHE A 175 14.38 -2.69 12.37
C PHE A 175 14.33 -1.88 13.65
N VAL A 176 13.60 -2.36 14.65
CA VAL A 176 13.31 -1.58 15.85
C VAL A 176 13.90 -2.20 17.12
N SER A 177 14.51 -1.34 17.93
CA SER A 177 14.99 -1.67 19.28
C SER A 177 14.15 -0.93 20.32
N ASN A 178 13.21 -1.65 20.94
CA ASN A 178 12.34 -1.08 21.98
C ASN A 178 13.11 -0.82 23.28
N GLN A 179 14.08 -1.68 23.61
CA GLN A 179 14.91 -1.55 24.81
C GLN A 179 15.72 -0.25 24.76
N HIS A 180 16.55 -0.08 23.72
CA HIS A 180 17.37 1.12 23.58
C HIS A 180 16.56 2.41 23.42
N TYR A 181 15.34 2.35 22.89
CA TYR A 181 14.49 3.54 22.83
C TYR A 181 13.86 3.87 24.18
N SER A 182 13.58 2.87 25.01
CA SER A 182 13.04 3.05 26.36
C SER A 182 14.10 3.61 27.31
N THR A 183 15.36 3.24 27.16
CA THR A 183 16.48 3.83 27.91
C THR A 183 16.66 5.32 27.60
N LEU A 184 16.53 5.73 26.32
CA LEU A 184 16.56 7.15 25.93
C LEU A 184 15.41 7.98 26.53
N LYS A 185 14.32 7.33 26.92
CA LYS A 185 13.19 7.96 27.62
C LYS A 185 13.34 7.95 29.14
N GLY A 186 14.41 7.37 29.68
CA GLY A 186 14.62 7.19 31.11
C GLY A 186 13.71 6.13 31.75
N VAL A 187 13.13 5.22 30.96
CA VAL A 187 12.25 4.16 31.44
C VAL A 187 13.03 2.91 31.86
N GLU A 188 14.11 2.60 31.14
CA GLU A 188 14.99 1.45 31.42
C GLU A 188 16.44 1.93 31.63
N GLU A 189 17.25 1.12 32.31
CA GLU A 189 18.67 1.40 32.48
C GLU A 189 19.48 1.08 31.21
N ALA A 190 20.50 1.89 30.93
CA ALA A 190 21.37 1.69 29.78
C ALA A 190 22.14 0.36 29.89
N GLY A 191 22.16 -0.39 28.79
CA GLY A 191 22.90 -1.65 28.68
C GLY A 191 24.40 -1.45 28.44
N LYS A 192 25.05 -2.48 27.88
CA LYS A 192 26.50 -2.46 27.55
C LYS A 192 26.89 -1.40 26.52
N PHE A 193 25.93 -0.95 25.72
CA PHE A 193 26.05 0.12 24.75
C PHE A 193 24.67 0.77 24.57
N GLN A 194 24.62 1.92 23.92
CA GLN A 194 23.41 2.68 23.66
C GLN A 194 23.36 3.08 22.18
N LEU A 195 22.25 2.73 21.52
CA LEU A 195 21.91 3.28 20.21
C LEU A 195 21.36 4.70 20.39
N ASP A 196 21.69 5.60 19.47
CA ASP A 196 21.00 6.88 19.39
C ASP A 196 19.54 6.70 18.94
N ALA A 197 18.74 7.76 19.03
CA ALA A 197 17.31 7.70 18.73
C ALA A 197 17.03 7.21 17.30
N GLU A 198 17.79 7.65 16.30
CA GLU A 198 17.57 7.25 14.89
C GLU A 198 17.98 5.79 14.67
N ALA A 199 19.09 5.36 15.26
CA ALA A 199 19.62 4.00 15.18
C ALA A 199 18.69 2.96 15.83
N THR A 200 17.80 3.36 16.74
CA THR A 200 16.74 2.47 17.25
C THR A 200 15.69 2.11 16.18
N GLY A 201 15.61 2.84 15.07
CA GLY A 201 14.64 2.66 13.99
C GLY A 201 13.21 3.12 14.30
N ILE A 202 12.89 3.46 15.55
CA ILE A 202 11.55 3.89 15.97
C ILE A 202 11.15 5.24 15.37
N PRO A 203 12.02 6.27 15.28
CA PRO A 203 11.67 7.52 14.60
C PRO A 203 11.30 7.30 13.14
N SER A 204 12.05 6.48 12.41
CA SER A 204 11.76 6.13 11.00
C SER A 204 10.43 5.40 10.85
N LEU A 205 10.14 4.42 11.72
CA LEU A 205 8.85 3.75 11.75
C LEU A 205 7.70 4.74 12.04
N ARG A 206 7.89 5.67 12.98
CA ARG A 206 6.89 6.71 13.29
C ARG A 206 6.66 7.64 12.09
N ARG A 207 7.71 8.07 11.40
CA ARG A 207 7.58 8.88 10.16
C ARG A 207 6.77 8.14 9.10
N TYR A 208 7.02 6.85 8.92
CA TYR A 208 6.25 6.01 7.99
C TYR A 208 4.78 5.92 8.41
N ALA A 209 4.50 5.63 9.67
CA ALA A 209 3.14 5.54 10.20
C ALA A 209 2.35 6.84 10.02
N LEU A 210 2.96 7.99 10.34
CA LEU A 210 2.35 9.31 10.13
C LEU A 210 2.18 9.62 8.63
N GLY A 211 3.13 9.20 7.80
CA GLY A 211 3.08 9.35 6.35
C GLY A 211 1.92 8.58 5.69
N LEU A 212 1.51 7.44 6.27
CA LEU A 212 0.34 6.69 5.77
C LEU A 212 -0.97 7.48 5.98
N ALA A 213 -1.11 8.20 7.10
CA ALA A 213 -2.31 8.95 7.44
C ALA A 213 -2.33 10.37 6.83
N ALA A 214 -1.17 10.95 6.55
CA ALA A 214 -1.04 12.35 6.12
C ALA A 214 -1.86 12.71 4.86
N PRO A 215 -1.90 11.89 3.78
CA PRO A 215 -2.71 12.20 2.60
C PRO A 215 -4.21 12.31 2.91
N GLY A 216 -4.73 11.38 3.72
CA GLY A 216 -6.13 11.37 4.12
C GLY A 216 -6.48 12.59 4.96
N LEU A 217 -5.64 12.91 5.95
CA LEU A 217 -5.82 14.10 6.79
C LEU A 217 -5.79 15.40 5.97
N LEU A 218 -4.83 15.53 5.05
CA LEU A 218 -4.74 16.70 4.18
C LEU A 218 -5.99 16.84 3.30
N ARG A 219 -6.46 15.74 2.71
CA ARG A 219 -7.70 15.72 1.90
C ARG A 219 -8.91 16.12 2.73
N SER A 220 -9.05 15.62 3.96
CA SER A 220 -10.15 16.01 4.85
C SER A 220 -10.11 17.49 5.24
N LEU A 221 -8.92 18.05 5.48
CA LEU A 221 -8.76 19.49 5.75
C LEU A 221 -9.12 20.33 4.51
N GLU A 222 -8.74 19.88 3.32
CA GLU A 222 -9.12 20.53 2.06
C GLU A 222 -10.63 20.48 1.81
N ASP A 223 -11.27 19.33 2.00
CA ASP A 223 -12.72 19.17 1.89
C ASP A 223 -13.47 20.07 2.88
N TYR A 224 -13.07 20.07 4.15
CA TYR A 224 -13.67 20.95 5.14
C TYR A 224 -13.52 22.43 4.77
N THR A 225 -12.30 22.84 4.39
CA THR A 225 -12.00 24.26 4.16
C THR A 225 -12.60 24.75 2.85
N HIS A 226 -12.41 24.03 1.75
CA HIS A 226 -12.79 24.49 0.41
C HIS A 226 -14.21 24.10 0.01
N HIS A 227 -14.83 23.12 0.66
CA HIS A 227 -16.21 22.72 0.43
C HIS A 227 -17.09 23.03 1.66
N GLN A 228 -17.08 22.19 2.70
CA GLN A 228 -18.11 22.20 3.76
C GLN A 228 -18.25 23.58 4.44
N PHE A 229 -17.15 24.13 4.93
CA PHE A 229 -17.16 25.42 5.62
C PHE A 229 -17.30 26.59 4.63
N THR A 230 -16.76 26.48 3.41
CA THR A 230 -16.97 27.52 2.37
C THR A 230 -18.44 27.62 1.99
N VAL A 231 -19.09 26.50 1.67
CA VAL A 231 -20.52 26.45 1.29
C VAL A 231 -21.39 26.95 2.43
N PHE A 232 -21.12 26.54 3.67
CA PHE A 232 -21.83 27.05 4.85
C PHE A 232 -21.62 28.55 5.05
N PHE A 233 -20.37 29.01 5.10
CA PHE A 233 -20.03 30.42 5.39
C PHE A 233 -20.61 31.37 4.35
N GLU A 234 -20.43 31.04 3.07
CA GLU A 234 -20.97 31.81 1.95
C GLU A 234 -22.49 31.71 1.90
N GLY A 235 -23.07 30.55 2.23
CA GLY A 235 -24.51 30.37 2.35
C GLY A 235 -25.14 31.28 3.42
N VAL A 236 -24.49 31.43 4.57
CA VAL A 236 -24.91 32.38 5.61
C VAL A 236 -24.77 33.82 5.12
N TYR A 237 -23.68 34.14 4.42
CA TYR A 237 -23.48 35.48 3.82
C TYR A 237 -24.59 35.80 2.81
N LEU A 238 -24.94 34.86 1.92
CA LEU A 238 -26.03 34.99 0.96
C LEU A 238 -27.39 35.20 1.63
N TRP A 239 -27.65 34.54 2.75
CA TRP A 239 -28.86 34.75 3.52
C TRP A 239 -28.93 36.15 4.14
N VAL A 240 -27.80 36.70 4.59
CA VAL A 240 -27.72 38.07 5.14
C VAL A 240 -27.97 39.13 4.07
N ILE A 241 -27.40 38.96 2.87
CA ILE A 241 -27.52 39.91 1.76
C ILE A 241 -28.77 39.70 0.88
N ARG A 242 -29.69 38.82 1.28
CA ARG A 242 -30.90 38.45 0.52
C ARG A 242 -31.59 39.65 -0.10
N GLU A 243 -31.91 39.52 -1.38
CA GLU A 243 -32.60 40.51 -2.19
C GLU A 243 -33.68 39.84 -3.03
N TYR A 244 -34.88 40.42 -3.08
CA TYR A 244 -35.93 39.91 -3.95
C TYR A 244 -35.62 40.24 -5.41
N VAL A 245 -35.82 39.27 -6.29
CA VAL A 245 -35.64 39.43 -7.74
C VAL A 245 -36.88 38.99 -8.49
N GLN A 246 -37.34 39.83 -9.42
CA GLN A 246 -38.41 39.46 -10.34
C GLN A 246 -37.97 38.31 -11.24
N GLY A 247 -38.82 37.29 -11.39
CA GLY A 247 -38.45 36.08 -12.14
C GLY A 247 -37.73 35.01 -11.31
N ALA A 248 -37.71 35.13 -9.97
CA ALA A 248 -37.08 34.15 -9.07
C ALA A 248 -37.46 32.69 -9.36
N LYS A 249 -38.69 32.40 -9.79
CA LYS A 249 -39.11 31.03 -10.17
C LYS A 249 -38.30 30.45 -11.34
N ALA A 250 -38.01 31.26 -12.35
CA ALA A 250 -37.22 30.84 -13.51
C ALA A 250 -35.76 30.59 -13.10
N LEU A 251 -35.19 31.49 -12.29
CA LEU A 251 -33.83 31.33 -11.76
C LEU A 251 -33.69 30.08 -10.88
N LYS A 252 -34.69 29.80 -10.02
CA LYS A 252 -34.73 28.56 -9.21
C LYS A 252 -34.77 27.31 -10.09
N ALA A 253 -35.50 27.34 -11.21
CA ALA A 253 -35.55 26.23 -12.14
C ALA A 253 -34.18 25.95 -12.80
N ILE A 254 -33.42 27.00 -13.15
CA ILE A 254 -32.06 26.89 -13.67
C ILE A 254 -31.14 26.20 -12.64
N VAL A 255 -31.15 26.67 -11.39
CA VAL A 255 -30.30 26.08 -10.32
C VAL A 255 -30.72 24.66 -9.95
N GLY A 256 -32.01 24.33 -10.05
CA GLY A 256 -32.52 22.99 -9.79
C GLY A 256 -32.21 21.96 -10.89
N GLN A 257 -31.86 22.40 -12.10
CA GLN A 257 -31.76 21.54 -13.28
C GLN A 257 -30.81 20.35 -13.13
N PRO A 258 -29.57 20.47 -12.59
CA PRO A 258 -28.63 19.36 -12.59
C PRO A 258 -29.07 18.13 -11.81
N LYS A 259 -29.92 18.32 -10.79
CA LYS A 259 -30.45 17.21 -9.98
C LYS A 259 -31.20 16.19 -10.83
N HIS A 260 -31.96 16.66 -11.82
CA HIS A 260 -32.83 15.80 -12.63
C HIS A 260 -32.09 14.80 -13.52
N GLY A 261 -30.77 14.96 -13.72
CA GLY A 261 -29.97 14.06 -14.55
C GLY A 261 -28.98 13.18 -13.77
N LEU A 262 -28.94 13.25 -12.44
CA LEU A 262 -27.94 12.51 -11.65
C LEU A 262 -28.18 11.00 -11.68
N ASP A 263 -29.44 10.56 -11.51
CA ASP A 263 -29.82 9.14 -11.58
C ASP A 263 -29.43 8.52 -12.92
N SER A 264 -29.71 9.22 -14.02
CA SER A 264 -29.40 8.76 -15.37
C SER A 264 -27.90 8.62 -15.60
N LYS A 265 -27.09 9.56 -15.11
CA LYS A 265 -25.63 9.50 -15.22
C LYS A 265 -25.06 8.34 -14.41
N LEU A 266 -25.60 8.08 -13.23
CA LEU A 266 -25.14 6.97 -12.40
C LEU A 266 -25.55 5.61 -12.98
N ALA A 267 -26.77 5.50 -13.52
CA ALA A 267 -27.22 4.30 -14.23
C ALA A 267 -26.28 3.98 -15.41
N LEU A 268 -25.92 4.97 -16.22
CA LEU A 268 -24.95 4.81 -17.30
C LEU A 268 -23.59 4.32 -16.80
N TYR A 269 -23.08 4.89 -15.69
CA TYR A 269 -21.84 4.42 -15.07
C TYR A 269 -21.90 2.95 -14.66
N LEU A 270 -23.01 2.53 -14.04
CA LEU A 270 -23.19 1.14 -13.59
C LEU A 270 -23.29 0.17 -14.76
N ASP A 271 -24.01 0.55 -15.83
CA ASP A 271 -24.11 -0.25 -17.05
C ASP A 271 -22.75 -0.41 -17.74
N GLU A 272 -22.00 0.69 -17.91
CA GLU A 272 -20.66 0.68 -18.51
C GLU A 272 -19.67 -0.12 -17.67
N LEU A 273 -19.75 -0.03 -16.35
CA LEU A 273 -18.91 -0.83 -15.44
C LEU A 273 -19.27 -2.31 -15.51
N SER A 274 -20.55 -2.65 -15.53
CA SER A 274 -21.03 -4.04 -15.67
C SER A 274 -20.55 -4.64 -16.99
N GLN A 275 -20.59 -3.87 -18.08
CA GLN A 275 -20.05 -4.27 -19.38
C GLN A 275 -18.53 -4.48 -19.30
N ALA A 276 -17.78 -3.56 -18.69
CA ALA A 276 -16.33 -3.70 -18.52
C ALA A 276 -15.96 -4.94 -17.68
N VAL A 277 -16.74 -5.27 -16.65
CA VAL A 277 -16.57 -6.49 -15.85
C VAL A 277 -16.84 -7.72 -16.69
N HIS A 278 -17.89 -7.71 -17.50
CA HIS A 278 -18.20 -8.82 -18.40
C HIS A 278 -17.07 -9.07 -19.41
N GLU A 279 -16.71 -8.04 -20.19
CA GLU A 279 -15.71 -8.12 -21.26
C GLU A 279 -14.30 -8.45 -20.74
N HIS A 280 -13.91 -7.84 -19.62
CA HIS A 280 -12.54 -7.99 -19.15
C HIS A 280 -12.36 -9.16 -18.21
N LEU A 281 -13.39 -9.63 -17.51
CA LEU A 281 -13.23 -10.62 -16.44
C LEU A 281 -14.08 -11.87 -16.68
N THR A 282 -15.40 -11.73 -16.80
CA THR A 282 -16.33 -12.86 -16.84
C THR A 282 -16.20 -13.68 -18.12
N GLU A 283 -16.26 -13.03 -19.28
CA GLU A 283 -16.18 -13.70 -20.58
C GLU A 283 -14.84 -14.45 -20.74
N PRO A 284 -13.65 -13.87 -20.45
CA PRO A 284 -12.39 -14.60 -20.52
C PRO A 284 -12.31 -15.82 -19.60
N LEU A 285 -12.95 -15.78 -18.43
CA LEU A 285 -13.00 -16.92 -17.50
C LEU A 285 -13.90 -18.02 -18.06
N GLN A 286 -15.09 -17.68 -18.57
CA GLN A 286 -16.04 -18.62 -19.14
C GLN A 286 -15.49 -19.30 -20.40
N GLN A 287 -14.91 -18.52 -21.33
CA GLN A 287 -14.30 -19.07 -22.55
C GLN A 287 -13.16 -20.07 -22.26
N ARG A 288 -12.50 -19.93 -21.10
CA ARG A 288 -11.40 -20.81 -20.67
C ARG A 288 -11.83 -21.88 -19.66
N SER A 289 -13.08 -21.88 -19.19
CA SER A 289 -13.64 -22.85 -18.24
C SER A 289 -13.31 -24.31 -18.63
N PRO A 290 -13.50 -24.76 -19.90
CA PRO A 290 -13.16 -26.13 -20.28
C PRO A 290 -11.68 -26.49 -20.09
N LYS A 291 -10.77 -25.52 -20.28
CA LYS A 291 -9.33 -25.73 -20.05
C LYS A 291 -9.02 -25.83 -18.56
N PHE A 292 -9.72 -25.07 -17.72
CA PHE A 292 -9.56 -25.14 -16.28
C PHE A 292 -10.07 -26.47 -15.73
N SER A 293 -11.27 -26.90 -16.15
CA SER A 293 -11.83 -28.21 -15.83
C SER A 293 -10.86 -29.33 -16.20
N LYS A 294 -10.33 -29.34 -17.44
CA LYS A 294 -9.35 -30.35 -17.86
C LYS A 294 -8.09 -30.37 -16.98
N ALA A 295 -7.58 -29.20 -16.59
CA ALA A 295 -6.41 -29.12 -15.72
C ALA A 295 -6.71 -29.62 -14.29
N ALA A 296 -7.87 -29.28 -13.74
CA ALA A 296 -8.29 -29.73 -12.42
C ALA A 296 -8.53 -31.24 -12.37
N ILE A 297 -9.14 -31.82 -13.40
CA ILE A 297 -9.34 -33.26 -13.53
C ILE A 297 -8.00 -33.99 -13.62
N ALA A 298 -7.09 -33.55 -14.49
CA ALA A 298 -5.77 -34.16 -14.61
C ALA A 298 -5.00 -34.14 -13.27
N LEU A 299 -5.10 -33.03 -12.53
CA LEU A 299 -4.54 -32.95 -11.18
C LEU A 299 -5.26 -33.92 -10.21
N PHE A 300 -6.59 -33.99 -10.25
CA PHE A 300 -7.35 -34.87 -9.37
C PHE A 300 -7.03 -36.35 -9.63
N GLU A 301 -6.95 -36.78 -10.89
CA GLU A 301 -6.51 -38.11 -11.30
C GLU A 301 -5.09 -38.42 -10.81
N GLN A 302 -4.16 -37.47 -10.93
CA GLN A 302 -2.82 -37.60 -10.38
C GLN A 302 -2.86 -37.82 -8.85
N LYS A 303 -3.70 -37.06 -8.12
CA LYS A 303 -3.87 -37.25 -6.66
C LYS A 303 -4.44 -38.62 -6.33
N GLN A 304 -5.36 -39.14 -7.14
CA GLN A 304 -5.93 -40.48 -6.96
C GLN A 304 -4.88 -41.58 -7.12
N GLN A 305 -3.96 -41.44 -8.08
CA GLN A 305 -2.88 -42.40 -8.30
C GLN A 305 -1.81 -42.36 -7.19
N GLN A 306 -1.55 -41.18 -6.63
CA GLN A 306 -0.46 -40.97 -5.67
C GLN A 306 -0.86 -41.18 -4.20
N LYS A 307 -2.15 -41.07 -3.86
CA LYS A 307 -2.61 -41.10 -2.46
C LYS A 307 -3.49 -42.31 -2.18
N HIS A 308 -3.33 -42.87 -0.99
CA HIS A 308 -4.18 -43.95 -0.50
C HIS A 308 -5.66 -43.50 -0.38
N TRP A 309 -6.61 -44.40 -0.63
CA TRP A 309 -8.05 -44.10 -0.64
C TRP A 309 -8.55 -43.43 0.65
N ALA A 310 -7.99 -43.79 1.81
CA ALA A 310 -8.35 -43.20 3.09
C ALA A 310 -7.97 -41.71 3.15
N THR A 311 -6.84 -41.34 2.55
CA THR A 311 -6.38 -39.95 2.45
C THR A 311 -7.28 -39.17 1.50
N ILE A 312 -7.62 -39.75 0.34
CA ILE A 312 -8.54 -39.13 -0.63
C ILE A 312 -9.90 -38.84 0.03
N ARG A 313 -10.47 -39.84 0.72
CA ARG A 313 -11.71 -39.67 1.49
C ARG A 313 -11.60 -38.56 2.52
N ALA A 314 -10.46 -38.46 3.21
CA ALA A 314 -10.24 -37.42 4.21
C ALA A 314 -10.15 -36.00 3.60
N PHE A 315 -9.62 -35.84 2.38
CA PHE A 315 -9.67 -34.57 1.65
C PHE A 315 -11.10 -34.23 1.23
N LEU A 316 -11.84 -35.17 0.65
CA LEU A 316 -13.21 -34.95 0.17
C LEU A 316 -14.18 -34.61 1.33
N ARG A 317 -14.03 -35.24 2.50
CA ARG A 317 -14.85 -34.94 3.69
C ARG A 317 -14.51 -33.64 4.40
N LYS A 318 -13.36 -33.05 4.08
CA LYS A 318 -12.85 -31.84 4.75
C LYS A 318 -12.71 -30.70 3.74
N ASP A 319 -13.63 -30.59 2.80
CA ASP A 319 -13.70 -29.48 1.84
C ASP A 319 -12.39 -29.28 1.06
N GLY A 320 -11.74 -30.38 0.68
CA GLY A 320 -10.46 -30.35 -0.03
C GLY A 320 -9.23 -30.02 0.83
N LYS A 321 -9.35 -30.05 2.17
CA LYS A 321 -8.27 -29.75 3.13
C LYS A 321 -7.93 -30.96 4.00
N HIS A 322 -6.68 -31.41 3.94
CA HIS A 322 -6.20 -32.43 4.86
C HIS A 322 -4.73 -32.21 5.21
N GLU A 323 -4.39 -32.47 6.47
CA GLU A 323 -3.05 -32.41 7.03
C GLU A 323 -2.89 -33.58 7.99
N SER A 324 -1.74 -34.25 7.93
CA SER A 324 -1.37 -35.31 8.87
C SER A 324 0.16 -35.32 9.05
N LYS A 325 0.68 -36.09 10.01
CA LYS A 325 2.13 -36.23 10.20
C LYS A 325 2.86 -36.73 8.94
N LEU A 326 2.17 -37.44 8.07
CA LEU A 326 2.70 -38.04 6.83
C LEU A 326 2.25 -37.31 5.56
N CYS A 327 1.29 -36.39 5.66
CA CYS A 327 0.78 -35.60 4.54
C CYS A 327 0.92 -34.12 4.88
N SER A 328 1.82 -33.43 4.19
CA SER A 328 1.96 -31.98 4.31
C SER A 328 0.64 -31.28 4.03
N LYS A 329 0.50 -30.07 4.57
CA LYS A 329 -0.71 -29.26 4.47
C LYS A 329 -1.02 -28.94 2.99
N GLU A 330 -1.96 -29.65 2.40
CA GLU A 330 -2.46 -29.42 1.05
C GLU A 330 -3.88 -28.88 1.06
N VAL A 331 -4.22 -28.07 0.04
CA VAL A 331 -5.57 -27.56 -0.21
C VAL A 331 -5.86 -27.80 -1.68
N TRP A 332 -6.67 -28.80 -1.98
CA TRP A 332 -6.95 -29.22 -3.36
C TRP A 332 -7.77 -28.20 -4.12
N THR A 333 -8.73 -27.55 -3.46
CA THR A 333 -9.58 -26.51 -4.02
C THR A 333 -8.77 -25.37 -4.66
N GLU A 334 -7.70 -24.91 -4.01
CA GLU A 334 -6.78 -23.91 -4.58
C GLU A 334 -6.02 -24.46 -5.79
N GLN A 335 -5.51 -25.68 -5.69
CA GLN A 335 -4.72 -26.27 -6.77
C GLN A 335 -5.57 -26.52 -8.03
N PHE A 336 -6.84 -26.87 -7.86
CA PHE A 336 -7.80 -26.97 -8.97
C PHE A 336 -8.05 -25.61 -9.64
N TYR A 337 -8.08 -24.53 -8.86
CA TYR A 337 -8.42 -23.19 -9.35
C TYR A 337 -7.22 -22.36 -9.82
N GLU A 338 -5.98 -22.79 -9.54
CA GLU A 338 -4.73 -22.11 -9.89
C GLU A 338 -4.68 -21.54 -11.33
N PRO A 339 -5.13 -22.25 -12.39
CA PRO A 339 -5.15 -21.70 -13.74
C PRO A 339 -6.08 -20.49 -13.90
N ALA A 340 -7.23 -20.49 -13.22
CA ALA A 340 -8.20 -19.40 -13.23
C ALA A 340 -7.72 -18.21 -12.40
N ILE A 341 -7.04 -18.45 -11.26
CA ILE A 341 -6.39 -17.41 -10.45
C ILE A 341 -5.44 -16.56 -11.31
N LYS A 342 -4.63 -17.20 -12.16
CA LYS A 342 -3.73 -16.50 -13.08
C LYS A 342 -4.47 -15.63 -14.09
N GLN A 343 -5.64 -16.08 -14.58
CA GLN A 343 -6.47 -15.28 -15.46
C GLN A 343 -7.06 -14.07 -14.74
N ILE A 344 -7.61 -14.27 -13.53
CA ILE A 344 -8.11 -13.17 -12.71
C ILE A 344 -7.01 -12.14 -12.50
N GLY A 345 -5.80 -12.57 -12.10
CA GLY A 345 -4.65 -11.68 -11.91
C GLY A 345 -4.30 -10.86 -13.15
N MET A 346 -4.34 -11.45 -14.35
CA MET A 346 -4.02 -10.77 -15.61
C MET A 346 -5.08 -9.74 -16.03
N HIS A 347 -6.34 -10.01 -15.73
CA HIS A 347 -7.48 -9.21 -16.20
C HIS A 347 -7.97 -8.18 -15.18
N TRP A 348 -7.72 -8.41 -13.89
CA TRP A 348 -8.14 -7.51 -12.81
C TRP A 348 -7.71 -6.04 -12.99
N PRO A 349 -6.46 -5.73 -13.40
CA PRO A 349 -6.03 -4.34 -13.58
C PRO A 349 -6.84 -3.61 -14.66
N LYS A 350 -7.40 -4.33 -15.64
CA LYS A 350 -8.24 -3.73 -16.69
C LYS A 350 -9.57 -3.26 -16.14
N VAL A 351 -10.22 -4.08 -15.30
CA VAL A 351 -11.47 -3.71 -14.62
C VAL A 351 -11.23 -2.51 -13.71
N LYS A 352 -10.15 -2.52 -12.92
CA LYS A 352 -9.77 -1.39 -12.06
C LYS A 352 -9.59 -0.10 -12.88
N LYS A 353 -8.82 -0.16 -13.96
CA LYS A 353 -8.58 0.99 -14.83
C LYS A 353 -9.86 1.49 -15.51
N ALA A 354 -10.72 0.59 -15.97
CA ALA A 354 -12.01 0.95 -16.55
C ALA A 354 -12.88 1.68 -15.52
N GLN A 355 -12.98 1.14 -14.30
CA GLN A 355 -13.74 1.79 -13.24
C GLN A 355 -13.21 3.19 -12.90
N ASP A 356 -11.89 3.36 -12.75
CA ASP A 356 -11.28 4.66 -12.46
C ASP A 356 -11.60 5.68 -13.57
N ALA A 357 -11.50 5.26 -14.85
CA ALA A 357 -11.77 6.13 -15.99
C ALA A 357 -13.26 6.51 -16.11
N LEU A 358 -14.17 5.55 -15.92
CA LEU A 358 -15.61 5.78 -15.99
C LEU A 358 -16.07 6.74 -14.89
N LEU A 359 -15.55 6.55 -13.66
CA LEU A 359 -15.89 7.41 -12.53
C LEU A 359 -15.36 8.85 -12.71
N GLU A 360 -14.12 9.00 -13.16
CA GLU A 360 -13.53 10.31 -13.48
C GLU A 360 -14.34 11.02 -14.58
N TYR A 361 -14.75 10.29 -15.61
CA TYR A 361 -15.59 10.83 -16.68
C TYR A 361 -16.94 11.36 -16.15
N GLN A 362 -17.65 10.60 -15.33
CA GLN A 362 -18.91 11.08 -14.75
C GLN A 362 -18.71 12.25 -13.78
N SER A 363 -17.64 12.22 -12.97
CA SER A 363 -17.27 13.33 -12.08
C SER A 363 -17.09 14.64 -12.85
N LEU A 364 -16.36 14.60 -13.98
CA LEU A 364 -16.16 15.76 -14.84
C LEU A 364 -17.47 16.29 -15.43
N ARG A 365 -18.38 15.40 -15.83
CA ARG A 365 -19.70 15.80 -16.35
C ARG A 365 -20.55 16.48 -15.28
N ILE A 366 -20.58 15.95 -14.06
CA ILE A 366 -21.33 16.55 -12.95
C ILE A 366 -20.74 17.91 -12.58
N CYS A 367 -19.41 18.03 -12.52
CA CYS A 367 -18.76 19.33 -12.32
C CYS A 367 -19.12 20.32 -13.44
N ARG A 368 -19.17 19.86 -14.70
CA ARG A 368 -19.54 20.72 -15.83
C ARG A 368 -20.99 21.19 -15.73
N ASP A 369 -21.92 20.35 -15.27
CA ASP A 369 -23.31 20.75 -15.06
C ASP A 369 -23.42 21.89 -14.02
N VAL A 370 -22.60 21.85 -12.97
CA VAL A 370 -22.49 22.94 -11.98
C VAL A 370 -21.94 24.22 -12.63
N ASP A 371 -20.89 24.11 -13.45
CA ASP A 371 -20.29 25.26 -14.15
C ASP A 371 -21.27 25.88 -15.17
N VAL A 372 -22.07 25.07 -15.85
CA VAL A 372 -23.08 25.54 -16.82
C VAL A 372 -24.17 26.37 -16.13
N ILE A 373 -24.58 26.02 -14.91
CA ILE A 373 -25.50 26.87 -14.13
C ILE A 373 -24.89 28.25 -13.94
N LYS A 374 -23.63 28.32 -13.50
CA LYS A 374 -22.95 29.58 -13.28
C LYS A 374 -22.92 30.41 -14.56
N GLU A 375 -22.52 29.81 -15.69
CA GLU A 375 -22.50 30.49 -17.00
C GLU A 375 -23.88 30.99 -17.42
N THR A 376 -24.95 30.23 -17.14
CA THR A 376 -26.32 30.59 -17.49
C THR A 376 -26.82 31.74 -16.61
N LEU A 377 -26.58 31.69 -15.30
CA LEU A 377 -26.97 32.77 -14.37
C LEU A 377 -26.22 34.07 -14.64
N ASP A 378 -24.95 34.01 -15.01
CA ASP A 378 -24.14 35.19 -15.37
C ASP A 378 -24.69 35.90 -16.64
N GLN A 379 -25.50 35.21 -17.46
CA GLN A 379 -26.16 35.76 -18.66
C GLN A 379 -27.60 36.23 -18.41
N GLU A 380 -28.19 35.89 -17.27
CA GLU A 380 -29.57 36.26 -16.94
C GLU A 380 -29.65 37.73 -16.48
N PRO A 381 -30.40 38.61 -17.18
CA PRO A 381 -30.48 40.02 -16.81
C PRO A 381 -30.95 40.26 -15.37
N ALA A 382 -31.81 39.38 -14.85
CA ALA A 382 -32.33 39.42 -13.49
C ALA A 382 -31.23 39.28 -12.42
N CYS A 383 -30.09 38.66 -12.74
CA CYS A 383 -28.95 38.49 -11.83
C CYS A 383 -28.02 39.71 -11.78
N THR A 384 -28.14 40.67 -12.70
CA THR A 384 -27.24 41.85 -12.78
C THR A 384 -27.27 42.71 -11.52
N ALA A 385 -28.42 42.73 -10.82
CA ALA A 385 -28.60 43.49 -9.59
C ALA A 385 -28.08 42.74 -8.34
N LEU A 386 -27.80 41.45 -8.45
CA LEU A 386 -27.43 40.59 -7.31
C LEU A 386 -25.92 40.58 -7.05
N GLU A 387 -25.53 40.52 -5.77
CA GLU A 387 -24.14 40.25 -5.38
C GLU A 387 -23.81 38.75 -5.54
N MET A 388 -23.34 38.36 -6.73
CA MET A 388 -23.11 36.95 -7.10
C MET A 388 -21.80 36.35 -6.59
N SER A 389 -20.90 37.15 -5.99
CA SER A 389 -19.56 36.73 -5.57
C SER A 389 -19.58 35.54 -4.59
N GLY A 390 -20.42 35.63 -3.55
CA GLY A 390 -20.61 34.57 -2.55
C GLY A 390 -21.27 33.34 -3.16
N PHE A 391 -22.21 33.51 -4.09
CA PHE A 391 -22.86 32.39 -4.75
C PHE A 391 -21.92 31.66 -5.73
N HIS A 392 -21.04 32.39 -6.41
CA HIS A 392 -19.94 31.78 -7.16
C HIS A 392 -18.97 31.01 -6.26
N ALA A 393 -18.76 31.45 -5.02
CA ALA A 393 -17.97 30.72 -4.05
C ALA A 393 -18.67 29.43 -3.59
N VAL A 394 -19.99 29.46 -3.41
CA VAL A 394 -20.81 28.25 -3.17
C VAL A 394 -20.68 27.25 -4.32
N PHE A 395 -20.75 27.67 -5.59
CA PHE A 395 -20.53 26.77 -6.73
C PHE A 395 -19.13 26.17 -6.76
N ARG A 396 -18.09 26.98 -6.54
CA ARG A 396 -16.71 26.47 -6.45
C ARG A 396 -16.59 25.45 -5.32
N GLY A 397 -17.20 25.73 -4.17
CA GLY A 397 -17.26 24.82 -3.04
C GLY A 397 -17.99 23.52 -3.38
N ALA A 398 -19.11 23.59 -4.07
CA ALA A 398 -19.87 22.41 -4.54
C ALA A 398 -19.05 21.55 -5.50
N THR A 399 -18.34 22.15 -6.47
CA THR A 399 -17.43 21.45 -7.38
C THR A 399 -16.30 20.74 -6.62
N VAL A 400 -15.75 21.36 -5.57
CA VAL A 400 -14.78 20.70 -4.69
C VAL A 400 -15.43 19.55 -3.93
N GLY A 401 -16.63 19.72 -3.40
CA GLY A 401 -17.40 18.69 -2.71
C GLY A 401 -17.68 17.46 -3.58
N VAL A 402 -18.08 17.66 -4.84
CA VAL A 402 -18.29 16.58 -5.81
C VAL A 402 -17.00 15.78 -6.01
N LYS A 403 -15.88 16.47 -6.23
CA LYS A 403 -14.56 15.82 -6.38
C LYS A 403 -14.12 15.08 -5.11
N ALA A 404 -14.39 15.64 -3.94
CA ALA A 404 -14.08 15.02 -2.66
C ALA A 404 -14.93 13.75 -2.42
N ALA A 405 -16.23 13.80 -2.72
CA ALA A 405 -17.14 12.66 -2.65
C ALA A 405 -16.70 11.53 -3.59
N VAL A 406 -16.31 11.86 -4.83
CA VAL A 406 -15.75 10.90 -5.79
C VAL A 406 -14.46 10.27 -5.28
N ALA A 407 -13.50 11.08 -4.79
CA ALA A 407 -12.24 10.57 -4.27
C ALA A 407 -12.44 9.63 -3.06
N LYS A 408 -13.38 9.96 -2.17
CA LYS A 408 -13.74 9.11 -1.03
C LYS A 408 -14.43 7.82 -1.48
N HIS A 409 -15.36 7.90 -2.43
CA HIS A 409 -15.99 6.73 -3.03
C HIS A 409 -14.94 5.81 -3.67
N GLN A 410 -14.00 6.38 -4.43
CA GLN A 410 -12.93 5.61 -5.08
C GLN A 410 -12.04 4.90 -4.06
N GLU A 411 -11.64 5.55 -2.97
CA GLU A 411 -10.84 4.91 -1.92
C GLU A 411 -11.57 3.71 -1.29
N VAL A 412 -12.85 3.87 -0.94
CA VAL A 412 -13.67 2.80 -0.37
C VAL A 412 -13.90 1.69 -1.40
N PHE A 413 -14.22 2.03 -2.64
CA PHE A 413 -14.52 1.05 -3.68
C PHE A 413 -13.28 0.24 -4.08
N GLN A 414 -12.12 0.88 -4.16
CA GLN A 414 -10.85 0.19 -4.42
C GLN A 414 -10.51 -0.82 -3.31
N GLN A 415 -10.77 -0.49 -2.04
CA GLN A 415 -10.61 -1.44 -0.94
C GLN A 415 -11.53 -2.66 -1.10
N GLU A 416 -12.79 -2.46 -1.49
CA GLU A 416 -13.74 -3.54 -1.73
C GLU A 416 -13.36 -4.38 -2.95
N LEU A 417 -12.90 -3.75 -4.04
CA LEU A 417 -12.37 -4.48 -5.20
C LEU A 417 -11.21 -5.38 -4.77
N GLN A 418 -10.27 -4.89 -3.96
CA GLN A 418 -9.18 -5.76 -3.47
C GLN A 418 -9.70 -6.89 -2.57
N ASN A 419 -10.74 -6.64 -1.75
CA ASN A 419 -11.39 -7.69 -0.98
C ASN A 419 -12.02 -8.77 -1.87
N LEU A 420 -12.77 -8.35 -2.90
CA LEU A 420 -13.39 -9.25 -3.89
C LEU A 420 -12.35 -10.02 -4.68
N LYS A 421 -11.23 -9.40 -5.03
CA LYS A 421 -10.10 -10.10 -5.65
C LYS A 421 -9.58 -11.21 -4.74
N LEU A 422 -9.43 -10.95 -3.44
CA LEU A 422 -9.02 -12.01 -2.51
C LEU A 422 -10.03 -13.15 -2.47
N ASP A 423 -11.33 -12.86 -2.45
CA ASP A 423 -12.37 -13.89 -2.45
C ASP A 423 -12.40 -14.67 -3.77
N ALA A 424 -12.07 -14.01 -4.88
CA ALA A 424 -11.95 -14.64 -6.19
C ALA A 424 -10.69 -15.49 -6.34
N THR A 425 -9.59 -15.13 -5.67
CA THR A 425 -8.29 -15.78 -5.86
C THR A 425 -7.88 -16.70 -4.73
N GLN A 426 -8.53 -16.64 -3.58
CA GLN A 426 -8.15 -17.44 -2.40
C GLN A 426 -9.25 -18.47 -2.09
N ALA A 427 -8.91 -19.74 -2.28
CA ALA A 427 -9.74 -20.86 -1.83
C ALA A 427 -9.29 -21.42 -0.45
N ARG A 428 -8.48 -20.69 0.35
CA ARG A 428 -7.84 -21.23 1.58
C ARG A 428 -8.58 -21.10 2.91
N GLN A 429 -8.55 -22.25 3.58
CA GLN A 429 -8.39 -22.58 5.00
C GLN A 429 -9.50 -22.25 6.00
N ASP A 430 -10.05 -21.03 6.02
CA ASP A 430 -11.00 -20.63 7.07
C ASP A 430 -12.09 -19.63 6.60
N ARG A 431 -12.13 -19.28 5.30
CA ARG A 431 -13.13 -18.35 4.74
C ARG A 431 -14.23 -19.09 3.98
N HIS A 432 -15.48 -18.88 4.37
CA HIS A 432 -16.67 -19.31 3.64
C HIS A 432 -16.97 -18.44 2.40
N THR A 433 -16.12 -17.46 2.07
CA THR A 433 -16.38 -16.45 1.04
C THR A 433 -15.66 -16.69 -0.29
N GLY A 434 -14.80 -17.71 -0.38
CA GLY A 434 -14.07 -18.00 -1.63
C GLY A 434 -15.03 -18.50 -2.71
N PHE A 435 -15.15 -17.79 -3.84
CA PHE A 435 -16.20 -18.08 -4.84
C PHE A 435 -16.11 -19.51 -5.40
N PHE A 436 -14.90 -20.00 -5.66
CA PHE A 436 -14.71 -21.37 -6.15
C PHE A 436 -14.96 -22.43 -5.05
N SER A 437 -14.63 -22.12 -3.79
CA SER A 437 -14.96 -23.00 -2.67
C SER A 437 -16.47 -23.11 -2.48
N MET A 438 -17.20 -21.99 -2.59
CA MET A 438 -18.67 -21.96 -2.56
C MET A 438 -19.26 -22.82 -3.68
N ALA A 439 -18.73 -22.69 -4.90
CA ALA A 439 -19.18 -23.50 -6.04
C ALA A 439 -18.91 -25.00 -5.89
N LEU A 440 -18.00 -25.43 -5.00
CA LEU A 440 -17.75 -26.85 -4.72
C LEU A 440 -18.45 -27.35 -3.45
N GLN A 441 -19.10 -26.48 -2.68
CA GLN A 441 -19.59 -26.79 -1.34
C GLN A 441 -20.62 -27.92 -1.36
N SER A 442 -21.60 -27.87 -2.27
CA SER A 442 -22.63 -28.91 -2.42
C SER A 442 -22.04 -30.30 -2.67
N THR A 443 -20.97 -30.37 -3.47
CA THR A 443 -20.28 -31.62 -3.79
C THR A 443 -19.49 -32.15 -2.59
N TYR A 444 -18.84 -31.27 -1.82
CA TYR A 444 -18.17 -31.67 -0.59
C TYR A 444 -19.14 -32.14 0.47
N ASP A 445 -20.27 -31.47 0.65
CA ASP A 445 -21.31 -31.86 1.61
C ASP A 445 -21.88 -33.24 1.26
N ARG A 446 -22.16 -33.49 -0.03
CA ARG A 446 -22.51 -34.83 -0.51
C ARG A 446 -21.44 -35.89 -0.19
N CYS A 447 -20.15 -35.55 -0.30
CA CYS A 447 -19.06 -36.46 0.05
C CYS A 447 -18.92 -36.70 1.57
N LYS A 448 -19.35 -35.76 2.42
CA LYS A 448 -19.38 -35.93 3.88
C LYS A 448 -20.39 -36.99 4.28
N ASP A 449 -21.57 -36.91 3.69
CA ASP A 449 -22.72 -37.77 3.98
C ASP A 449 -22.59 -39.18 3.38
N GLU A 450 -21.58 -39.42 2.54
CA GLU A 450 -21.34 -40.73 1.92
C GLU A 450 -20.75 -41.76 2.90
N GLU A 451 -21.42 -42.91 2.99
CA GLU A 451 -21.08 -44.02 3.87
C GLU A 451 -21.17 -45.40 3.17
N GLY A 452 -20.70 -46.45 3.85
CA GLY A 452 -20.76 -47.82 3.34
C GLY A 452 -19.68 -48.19 2.31
N GLU A 453 -19.84 -49.40 1.76
CA GLU A 453 -18.93 -49.97 0.76
C GLU A 453 -18.96 -49.15 -0.53
N GLY A 454 -17.78 -48.93 -1.13
CA GLY A 454 -17.64 -48.15 -2.36
C GLY A 454 -17.81 -46.63 -2.21
N CYS A 455 -17.98 -46.10 -0.99
CA CYS A 455 -18.19 -44.66 -0.76
C CYS A 455 -17.12 -43.78 -1.42
N VAL A 456 -15.83 -44.14 -1.33
CA VAL A 456 -14.74 -43.36 -1.94
C VAL A 456 -14.89 -43.28 -3.46
N LYS A 457 -15.27 -44.39 -4.11
CA LYS A 457 -15.47 -44.42 -5.55
C LYS A 457 -16.63 -43.51 -5.96
N ARG A 458 -17.73 -43.49 -5.19
CA ARG A 458 -18.86 -42.58 -5.42
C ARG A 458 -18.47 -41.12 -5.21
N SER A 459 -17.81 -40.80 -4.10
CA SER A 459 -17.32 -39.44 -3.81
C SER A 459 -16.34 -38.92 -4.86
N VAL A 460 -15.46 -39.79 -5.38
CA VAL A 460 -14.60 -39.47 -6.53
C VAL A 460 -15.44 -39.19 -7.77
N GLY A 461 -16.46 -40.02 -8.04
CA GLY A 461 -17.41 -39.79 -9.14
C GLY A 461 -18.09 -38.42 -9.06
N TYR A 462 -18.61 -38.05 -7.90
CA TYR A 462 -19.25 -36.73 -7.69
C TYR A 462 -18.28 -35.57 -7.91
N MET A 463 -17.05 -35.67 -7.40
CA MET A 463 -16.04 -34.64 -7.61
C MET A 463 -15.64 -34.52 -9.08
N THR A 464 -15.47 -35.66 -9.77
CA THR A 464 -15.17 -35.66 -11.21
C THR A 464 -16.31 -35.05 -12.01
N GLY A 465 -17.56 -35.49 -11.79
CA GLY A 465 -18.75 -34.98 -12.47
C GLY A 465 -18.98 -33.48 -12.24
N ARG A 466 -18.70 -32.99 -11.03
CA ARG A 466 -18.72 -31.55 -10.76
C ARG A 466 -17.62 -30.80 -11.49
N LEU A 467 -16.38 -31.29 -11.48
CA LEU A 467 -15.25 -30.61 -12.14
C LEU A 467 -15.37 -30.63 -13.68
N THR A 468 -15.99 -31.66 -14.26
CA THR A 468 -16.27 -31.75 -15.70
C THR A 468 -17.44 -30.85 -16.12
N GLY A 469 -18.36 -30.56 -15.21
CA GLY A 469 -19.63 -29.90 -15.53
C GLY A 469 -20.64 -30.82 -16.23
N GLU A 470 -20.51 -32.14 -16.02
CA GLU A 470 -21.43 -33.15 -16.58
C GLU A 470 -22.74 -33.25 -15.78
N ASP A 471 -22.66 -33.07 -14.45
CA ASP A 471 -23.81 -33.18 -13.55
C ASP A 471 -24.56 -31.85 -13.36
N GLU A 472 -23.83 -30.73 -13.39
CA GLU A 472 -24.32 -29.36 -13.13
C GLU A 472 -23.41 -28.34 -13.84
N ASP A 473 -23.70 -27.03 -13.73
CA ASP A 473 -22.79 -25.96 -14.15
C ASP A 473 -21.38 -26.20 -13.58
N SER A 474 -20.36 -25.98 -14.42
CA SER A 474 -18.97 -26.07 -14.01
C SER A 474 -18.70 -25.11 -12.84
N PRO A 475 -17.98 -25.55 -11.78
CA PRO A 475 -17.67 -24.70 -10.63
C PRO A 475 -16.81 -23.48 -11.02
N PHE A 476 -16.14 -23.54 -12.17
CA PHE A 476 -15.41 -22.39 -12.73
C PHE A 476 -16.36 -21.32 -13.27
N ASP A 477 -17.42 -21.73 -13.96
CA ASP A 477 -18.43 -20.82 -14.50
C ASP A 477 -19.30 -20.24 -13.38
N GLU A 478 -19.68 -21.06 -12.39
CA GLU A 478 -20.40 -20.59 -11.20
C GLU A 478 -19.57 -19.59 -10.39
N ALA A 479 -18.26 -19.85 -10.20
CA ALA A 479 -17.38 -18.90 -9.53
C ALA A 479 -17.26 -17.57 -10.30
N ALA A 480 -17.18 -17.61 -11.64
CA ALA A 480 -17.14 -16.41 -12.48
C ALA A 480 -18.47 -15.63 -12.41
N LYS A 481 -19.62 -16.31 -12.46
CA LYS A 481 -20.95 -15.69 -12.27
C LYS A 481 -21.06 -15.03 -10.89
N THR A 482 -20.67 -15.75 -9.84
CA THR A 482 -20.72 -15.24 -8.46
C THR A 482 -19.84 -14.01 -8.27
N LEU A 483 -18.63 -14.01 -8.84
CA LEU A 483 -17.74 -12.85 -8.87
C LEU A 483 -18.41 -11.64 -9.54
N ALA A 484 -18.97 -11.82 -10.74
CA ALA A 484 -19.62 -10.75 -11.48
C ALA A 484 -20.83 -10.18 -10.72
N MET A 485 -21.71 -11.04 -10.20
CA MET A 485 -22.87 -10.64 -9.41
C MET A 485 -22.47 -9.86 -8.17
N THR A 486 -21.47 -10.34 -7.43
CA THR A 486 -21.01 -9.69 -6.19
C THR A 486 -20.35 -8.33 -6.49
N LEU A 487 -19.59 -8.23 -7.58
CA LEU A 487 -18.96 -6.98 -8.00
C LEU A 487 -20.01 -5.95 -8.41
N ASN A 488 -20.96 -6.32 -9.26
CA ASN A 488 -22.05 -5.43 -9.70
C ASN A 488 -22.91 -4.96 -8.53
N HIS A 489 -23.30 -5.87 -7.63
CA HIS A 489 -24.03 -5.51 -6.41
C HIS A 489 -23.24 -4.54 -5.51
N THR A 490 -21.92 -4.75 -5.39
CA THR A 490 -21.05 -3.84 -4.63
C THR A 490 -20.97 -2.47 -5.31
N ALA A 491 -20.89 -2.43 -6.64
CA ALA A 491 -20.88 -1.19 -7.41
C ALA A 491 -22.19 -0.42 -7.21
N GLU A 492 -23.35 -1.06 -7.37
CA GLU A 492 -24.68 -0.47 -7.14
C GLU A 492 -24.81 0.13 -5.75
N LYS A 493 -24.46 -0.64 -4.71
CA LYS A 493 -24.54 -0.19 -3.32
C LYS A 493 -23.69 1.05 -3.06
N LYS A 494 -22.46 1.08 -3.58
CA LYS A 494 -21.52 2.19 -3.36
C LYS A 494 -21.85 3.40 -4.24
N ALA A 495 -22.37 3.16 -5.44
CA ALA A 495 -22.89 4.17 -6.34
C ALA A 495 -24.09 4.90 -5.73
N GLY A 496 -25.03 4.17 -5.11
CA GLY A 496 -26.17 4.77 -4.39
C GLY A 496 -25.75 5.73 -3.28
N SER A 497 -24.70 5.39 -2.51
CA SER A 497 -24.14 6.30 -1.49
C SER A 497 -23.46 7.54 -2.09
N LEU A 498 -22.91 7.43 -3.30
CA LEU A 498 -22.32 8.55 -4.02
C LEU A 498 -23.40 9.48 -4.58
N LEU A 499 -24.47 8.93 -5.16
CA LEU A 499 -25.63 9.68 -5.62
C LEU A 499 -26.27 10.49 -4.51
N GLN A 500 -26.45 9.89 -3.33
CA GLN A 500 -26.99 10.60 -2.16
C GLN A 500 -26.12 11.83 -1.80
N GLN A 501 -24.79 11.69 -1.80
CA GLN A 501 -23.88 12.81 -1.55
C GLN A 501 -23.98 13.89 -2.64
N PHE A 502 -24.11 13.51 -3.91
CA PHE A 502 -24.32 14.49 -4.98
C PHE A 502 -25.65 15.24 -4.83
N MET A 503 -26.72 14.54 -4.47
CA MET A 503 -28.03 15.13 -4.24
C MET A 503 -27.99 16.15 -3.09
N GLU A 504 -27.33 15.80 -1.98
CA GLU A 504 -27.11 16.70 -0.83
C GLU A 504 -26.33 17.96 -1.23
N ILE A 505 -25.22 17.82 -1.96
CA ILE A 505 -24.43 18.97 -2.44
C ILE A 505 -25.27 19.89 -3.33
N HIS A 506 -26.04 19.32 -4.27
CA HIS A 506 -26.91 20.12 -5.13
C HIS A 506 -28.08 20.73 -4.37
N GLU A 507 -28.55 20.11 -3.29
CA GLU A 507 -29.60 20.63 -2.42
C GLU A 507 -29.13 21.81 -1.59
N ASP A 508 -27.92 21.76 -1.06
CA ASP A 508 -27.30 22.91 -0.41
C ASP A 508 -27.22 24.10 -1.37
N VAL A 509 -26.69 23.90 -2.58
CA VAL A 509 -26.60 24.95 -3.61
C VAL A 509 -27.98 25.56 -3.91
N TYR A 510 -29.00 24.72 -4.10
CA TYR A 510 -30.36 25.17 -4.35
C TYR A 510 -30.93 25.97 -3.17
N ASN A 511 -30.80 25.45 -1.95
CA ASN A 511 -31.35 26.06 -0.74
C ASN A 511 -30.70 27.42 -0.43
N TYR A 512 -29.39 27.55 -0.62
CA TYR A 512 -28.72 28.85 -0.44
C TYR A 512 -29.13 29.86 -1.51
N PHE A 513 -29.28 29.43 -2.77
CA PHE A 513 -29.81 30.31 -3.81
C PHE A 513 -31.24 30.73 -3.54
N ASP A 514 -32.09 29.78 -3.13
CA ASP A 514 -33.48 30.02 -2.75
C ASP A 514 -33.57 31.04 -1.61
N GLY A 515 -32.75 30.88 -0.56
CA GLY A 515 -32.67 31.81 0.56
C GLY A 515 -32.23 33.22 0.17
N MET A 516 -31.38 33.34 -0.86
CA MET A 516 -30.90 34.63 -1.38
C MET A 516 -31.99 35.42 -2.11
N ILE A 517 -32.90 34.76 -2.84
CA ILE A 517 -33.85 35.43 -3.76
C ILE A 517 -35.33 35.31 -3.38
N THR A 518 -35.65 34.67 -2.25
CA THR A 518 -37.05 34.38 -1.89
C THR A 518 -37.86 35.62 -1.54
N GLU A 519 -39.07 35.68 -2.07
CA GLU A 519 -40.08 36.71 -1.82
C GLU A 519 -40.69 36.55 -0.42
N GLY A 520 -40.70 37.62 0.38
CA GLY A 520 -41.38 37.61 1.66
C GLY A 520 -41.14 38.90 2.46
N ALA A 521 -42.17 39.37 3.18
CA ALA A 521 -42.01 40.43 4.16
C ALA A 521 -41.05 39.92 5.25
N LEU A 522 -39.88 40.54 5.36
CA LEU A 522 -38.89 40.18 6.38
C LEU A 522 -39.51 40.38 7.76
N ASN A 523 -39.46 39.33 8.58
CA ASN A 523 -39.76 39.48 10.01
C ASN A 523 -38.80 40.55 10.58
N PRO A 524 -39.28 41.57 11.31
CA PRO A 524 -38.42 42.57 11.94
C PRO A 524 -37.24 41.99 12.73
N ASP A 525 -37.46 40.88 13.45
CA ASP A 525 -36.41 40.20 14.23
C ASP A 525 -35.34 39.57 13.33
N GLU A 526 -35.75 39.02 12.18
CA GLU A 526 -34.84 38.46 11.18
C GLU A 526 -33.96 39.56 10.57
N ARG A 527 -34.55 40.73 10.28
CA ARG A 527 -33.82 41.88 9.75
C ARG A 527 -32.74 42.36 10.73
N MET A 528 -33.09 42.49 12.01
CA MET A 528 -32.13 42.87 13.05
C MET A 528 -30.97 41.88 13.17
N ALA A 529 -31.24 40.58 13.12
CA ALA A 529 -30.21 39.55 13.19
C ALA A 529 -29.22 39.65 12.01
N ARG A 530 -29.71 39.91 10.80
CA ARG A 530 -28.87 40.07 9.60
C ARG A 530 -28.00 41.32 9.67
N ASP A 531 -28.57 42.45 10.08
CA ASP A 531 -27.84 43.72 10.22
C ASP A 531 -26.70 43.59 11.24
N GLN A 532 -26.87 42.78 12.30
CA GLN A 532 -25.82 42.50 13.29
C GLN A 532 -24.78 41.49 12.80
N LEU A 533 -25.19 40.49 12.00
CA LEU A 533 -24.29 39.46 11.48
C LEU A 533 -23.39 39.96 10.35
N ARG A 534 -23.86 40.90 9.51
CA ARG A 534 -23.11 41.37 8.34
C ARG A 534 -21.68 41.85 8.65
N PRO A 535 -21.46 42.78 9.62
CA PRO A 535 -20.11 43.27 9.90
C PRO A 535 -19.19 42.17 10.48
N PHE A 536 -19.77 41.22 11.22
CA PHE A 536 -19.03 40.07 11.72
C PHE A 536 -18.56 39.16 10.58
N LEU A 537 -19.44 38.87 9.63
CA LEU A 537 -19.13 38.04 8.46
C LEU A 537 -18.06 38.68 7.58
N ASP A 538 -18.10 40.00 7.36
CA ASP A 538 -17.07 40.70 6.58
C ASP A 538 -15.67 40.53 7.20
N LYS A 539 -15.57 40.66 8.52
CA LYS A 539 -14.32 40.42 9.26
C LYS A 539 -13.91 38.95 9.20
N ALA A 540 -14.83 38.03 9.48
CA ALA A 540 -14.58 36.60 9.48
C ALA A 540 -14.14 36.08 8.10
N ASN A 541 -14.65 36.66 7.01
CA ASN A 541 -14.27 36.31 5.65
C ASN A 541 -12.78 36.57 5.40
N THR A 542 -12.27 37.71 5.90
CA THR A 542 -10.85 38.04 5.79
C THR A 542 -9.96 37.03 6.51
N GLU A 543 -10.35 36.61 7.71
CA GLU A 543 -9.64 35.58 8.48
C GLU A 543 -9.71 34.21 7.79
N PHE A 544 -10.87 33.86 7.25
CA PHE A 544 -11.08 32.60 6.55
C PHE A 544 -10.28 32.49 5.24
N GLU A 545 -10.21 33.55 4.45
CA GLU A 545 -9.36 33.61 3.25
C GLU A 545 -7.87 33.50 3.60
N GLN A 546 -7.45 34.04 4.75
CA GLN A 546 -6.08 33.84 5.24
C GLN A 546 -5.82 32.36 5.59
N LEU A 547 -6.77 31.69 6.23
CA LEU A 547 -6.69 30.25 6.55
C LEU A 547 -6.57 29.40 5.28
N LYS A 548 -7.37 29.68 4.24
CA LYS A 548 -7.26 29.02 2.92
C LYS A 548 -5.85 29.16 2.34
N LYS A 549 -5.26 30.36 2.42
CA LYS A 549 -3.89 30.61 1.93
C LYS A 549 -2.85 29.81 2.71
N ASP A 550 -2.98 29.72 4.02
CA ASP A 550 -2.03 28.99 4.85
C ASP A 550 -2.14 27.47 4.66
N LEU A 551 -3.35 26.93 4.47
CA LEU A 551 -3.55 25.54 4.06
C LEU A 551 -2.88 25.25 2.71
N ASN A 552 -3.03 26.13 1.72
CA ASN A 552 -2.38 25.99 0.42
C ASN A 552 -0.84 26.00 0.52
N LYS A 553 -0.26 26.82 1.41
CA LYS A 553 1.19 26.79 1.67
C LYS A 553 1.64 25.46 2.27
N ILE A 554 0.86 24.89 3.21
CA ILE A 554 1.14 23.58 3.81
C ILE A 554 1.08 22.49 2.72
N LYS A 555 0.04 22.50 1.89
CA LYS A 555 -0.11 21.60 0.75
C LYS A 555 1.09 21.68 -0.20
N ALA A 556 1.49 22.89 -0.59
CA ALA A 556 2.64 23.09 -1.48
C ALA A 556 3.94 22.51 -0.90
N LYS A 557 4.20 22.73 0.39
CA LYS A 557 5.35 22.13 1.09
C LYS A 557 5.30 20.61 1.09
N TYR A 558 4.12 20.03 1.33
CA TYR A 558 3.92 18.59 1.31
C TYR A 558 4.17 17.99 -0.08
N VAL A 559 3.59 18.59 -1.14
CA VAL A 559 3.79 18.14 -2.52
C VAL A 559 5.25 18.22 -2.94
N ALA A 560 5.94 19.32 -2.59
CA ALA A 560 7.37 19.46 -2.87
C ALA A 560 8.20 18.39 -2.16
N MET A 561 7.85 18.04 -0.91
CA MET A 561 8.53 16.99 -0.16
C MET A 561 8.31 15.61 -0.79
N GLU A 562 7.10 15.28 -1.26
CA GLU A 562 6.83 14.02 -1.94
C GLU A 562 7.53 13.93 -3.30
N GLN A 563 7.54 15.02 -4.07
CA GLN A 563 8.28 15.08 -5.35
C GLN A 563 9.78 14.89 -5.15
N ALA A 564 10.36 15.48 -4.10
CA ALA A 564 11.77 15.28 -3.76
C ALA A 564 12.08 13.81 -3.42
N LYS A 565 11.21 13.14 -2.66
CA LYS A 565 11.36 11.70 -2.35
C LYS A 565 11.32 10.82 -3.60
N GLU A 566 10.41 11.10 -4.53
CA GLU A 566 10.33 10.36 -5.79
C GLU A 566 11.56 10.59 -6.68
N PHE A 567 12.07 11.82 -6.72
CA PHE A 567 13.33 12.13 -7.41
C PHE A 567 14.50 11.36 -6.81
N ASP A 568 14.65 11.35 -5.48
CA ASP A 568 15.71 10.61 -4.77
C ASP A 568 15.64 9.09 -5.06
N LYS A 569 14.43 8.52 -5.11
CA LYS A 569 14.23 7.10 -5.49
C LYS A 569 14.67 6.82 -6.91
N LEU A 570 14.31 7.69 -7.87
CA LEU A 570 14.70 7.55 -9.27
C LEU A 570 16.21 7.66 -9.46
N GLU A 571 16.86 8.59 -8.75
CA GLU A 571 18.31 8.76 -8.80
C GLU A 571 19.04 7.54 -8.20
N ALA A 572 18.53 6.98 -7.09
CA ALA A 572 19.06 5.76 -6.50
C ALA A 572 18.88 4.53 -7.42
N ALA A 573 17.75 4.41 -8.12
CA ALA A 573 17.50 3.36 -9.10
C ALA A 573 18.45 3.47 -10.29
N ARG A 574 18.69 4.69 -10.78
CA ARG A 574 19.65 4.96 -11.87
C ARG A 574 21.08 4.58 -11.46
N LYS A 575 21.54 4.98 -10.26
CA LYS A 575 22.86 4.59 -9.74
C LYS A 575 23.02 3.07 -9.63
N LYS A 576 21.99 2.36 -9.16
CA LYS A 576 21.99 0.88 -9.13
C LYS A 576 22.09 0.26 -10.53
N ALA A 577 21.38 0.82 -11.51
CA ALA A 577 21.44 0.34 -12.89
C ALA A 577 22.83 0.56 -13.51
N GLU A 578 23.43 1.73 -13.29
CA GLU A 578 24.79 2.05 -13.72
C GLU A 578 25.83 1.11 -13.07
N GLU A 579 25.72 0.84 -11.76
CA GLU A 579 26.57 -0.14 -11.06
C GLU A 579 26.42 -1.59 -11.58
N GLU A 580 25.20 -2.01 -11.93
CA GLU A 580 24.95 -3.34 -12.51
C GLU A 580 25.53 -3.45 -13.92
N GLU A 581 25.47 -2.38 -14.71
CA GLU A 581 26.04 -2.33 -16.05
C GLU A 581 27.57 -2.34 -16.02
N GLU A 582 28.18 -1.62 -15.08
CA GLU A 582 29.62 -1.68 -14.82
C GLU A 582 30.07 -3.08 -14.38
N LYS A 583 29.32 -3.75 -13.49
CA LYS A 583 29.61 -5.13 -13.07
C LYS A 583 29.50 -6.11 -14.24
N LYS A 584 28.50 -5.96 -15.11
CA LYS A 584 28.35 -6.78 -16.34
C LYS A 584 29.51 -6.54 -17.32
N ASN A 585 29.98 -5.31 -17.47
CA ASN A 585 31.09 -4.95 -18.33
C ASN A 585 32.45 -5.41 -17.77
N ALA A 586 32.66 -5.37 -16.45
CA ALA A 586 33.84 -5.92 -15.78
C ALA A 586 33.91 -7.45 -15.92
N GLY A 587 32.78 -8.16 -15.78
CA GLY A 587 32.70 -9.61 -15.97
C GLY A 587 33.02 -10.08 -17.40
N LYS A 588 32.66 -9.29 -18.42
CA LYS A 588 33.01 -9.56 -19.83
C LYS A 588 34.49 -9.35 -20.12
N LYS A 589 35.16 -8.39 -19.47
CA LYS A 589 36.62 -8.17 -19.62
C LYS A 589 37.45 -9.28 -18.95
N GLY A 590 36.97 -9.88 -17.86
CA GLY A 590 37.61 -11.02 -17.20
C GLY A 590 37.63 -12.30 -18.04
N LYS A 591 36.54 -12.63 -18.73
CA LYS A 591 36.46 -13.82 -19.60
C LYS A 591 37.28 -13.72 -20.89
N LYS A 592 37.58 -12.51 -21.38
CA LYS A 592 38.42 -12.30 -22.57
C LYS A 592 39.92 -12.51 -22.31
N LYS A 593 40.36 -12.53 -21.04
CA LYS A 593 41.77 -12.71 -20.66
C LYS A 593 42.19 -14.16 -20.41
N ILE A 594 41.24 -15.11 -20.35
CA ILE A 594 41.51 -16.54 -20.09
C ILE A 594 41.58 -17.36 -21.40
N LYS A 595 41.34 -16.77 -22.57
CA LYS A 595 41.29 -17.49 -23.86
C LYS A 595 42.41 -17.13 -24.85
N VAL A 596 43.53 -16.60 -24.36
CA VAL A 596 44.69 -16.20 -25.19
C VAL A 596 46.00 -16.73 -24.58
N GLU A 597 46.03 -18.01 -24.19
CA GLU A 597 47.26 -18.77 -23.92
C GLU A 597 47.00 -20.23 -24.30
N ASP A 598 46.83 -20.48 -25.60
CA ASP A 598 47.26 -21.71 -26.28
C ASP A 598 46.82 -21.61 -27.75
N GLU A 599 47.78 -21.32 -28.62
CA GLU A 599 47.89 -21.89 -29.98
C GLU A 599 49.08 -21.23 -30.70
N GLN A 600 50.20 -21.96 -30.77
CA GLN A 600 51.28 -21.67 -31.70
C GLN A 600 50.95 -22.17 -33.12
N PRO A 601 51.48 -21.53 -34.18
CA PRO A 601 51.04 -21.72 -35.55
C PRO A 601 51.88 -22.74 -36.33
N LYS A 602 51.26 -23.46 -37.28
CA LYS A 602 51.95 -24.14 -38.40
C LYS A 602 51.64 -23.44 -39.73
N ALA A 603 52.69 -23.34 -40.53
CA ALA A 603 52.82 -22.42 -41.66
C ALA A 603 52.32 -22.96 -43.02
N LYS A 604 51.87 -22.00 -43.84
CA LYS A 604 52.06 -21.83 -45.30
C LYS A 604 51.59 -22.93 -46.27
N LYS A 605 50.72 -22.53 -47.20
CA LYS A 605 51.09 -22.38 -48.62
C LYS A 605 50.18 -21.41 -49.37
N VAL A 606 50.84 -20.62 -50.22
CA VAL A 606 50.35 -19.53 -51.08
C VAL A 606 49.84 -20.08 -52.42
N LYS A 607 48.80 -19.48 -52.98
CA LYS A 607 48.70 -19.23 -54.43
C LYS A 607 47.80 -18.02 -54.75
N THR A 608 48.32 -17.23 -55.67
CA THR A 608 47.96 -15.89 -56.18
C THR A 608 46.94 -15.93 -57.32
N GLU A 609 46.18 -14.82 -57.50
CA GLU A 609 45.82 -14.11 -58.77
C GLU A 609 44.64 -13.15 -58.47
N ALA A 610 44.77 -11.81 -58.49
CA ALA A 610 44.91 -10.85 -59.59
C ALA A 610 43.59 -10.50 -60.34
N SER A 611 43.05 -9.30 -60.09
CA SER A 611 42.73 -8.25 -61.09
C SER A 611 41.55 -7.33 -60.69
N LYS A 612 41.89 -6.09 -60.31
CA LYS A 612 41.54 -4.78 -60.95
C LYS A 612 40.10 -4.43 -61.43
N PRO A 613 39.78 -3.13 -61.65
CA PRO A 613 38.64 -2.43 -61.04
C PRO A 613 37.68 -1.75 -62.05
N LYS A 614 36.57 -1.11 -61.59
CA LYS A 614 36.17 0.28 -61.94
C LYS A 614 34.70 0.65 -61.62
N LYS A 615 34.56 1.94 -61.24
CA LYS A 615 33.54 2.94 -61.61
C LYS A 615 32.18 2.99 -60.90
N SER A 616 32.08 3.98 -60.01
CA SER A 616 31.28 5.23 -60.13
C SER A 616 30.03 5.28 -61.01
N SER A 617 28.90 5.58 -60.36
CA SER A 617 27.85 6.59 -60.68
C SER A 617 26.62 6.22 -59.83
N GLY A 618 25.72 7.07 -59.39
CA GLY A 618 25.47 8.50 -59.56
C GLY A 618 24.20 8.80 -58.74
N SER A 619 24.03 10.07 -58.38
CA SER A 619 22.91 10.59 -57.61
C SER A 619 21.55 10.34 -58.27
N LEU A 620 20.46 10.32 -57.50
CA LEU A 620 19.32 11.22 -57.74
C LEU A 620 18.27 11.17 -56.62
N ALA A 621 17.90 12.36 -56.19
CA ALA A 621 16.77 12.69 -55.35
C ALA A 621 15.43 12.46 -56.06
N LYS A 622 14.36 12.26 -55.28
CA LYS A 622 13.02 12.79 -55.56
C LYS A 622 12.13 12.69 -54.32
N GLY A 623 11.53 13.82 -53.95
CA GLY A 623 10.46 13.91 -52.96
C GLY A 623 9.07 13.98 -53.61
N LYS A 624 8.11 14.45 -52.78
CA LYS A 624 6.65 14.58 -52.93
C LYS A 624 5.90 13.29 -52.52
N LYS A 625 4.84 13.34 -51.71
CA LYS A 625 3.88 14.39 -51.38
C LYS A 625 3.44 14.25 -49.92
#